data_AF-F5L776-F1
#
_entry.id   AF-F5L776-F1
#
_cell.length_a   1.000
_cell.length_b   1.000
_cell.length_c   1.000
_cell.angle_alpha   90.00
_cell.angle_beta   90.00
_cell.angle_gamma   90.00
#
_symmetry.space_group_name_H-M   'P 1'
#
loop_
_entity.id
_entity.type
_entity.pdbx_description
1 polymer ?
#
loop_
_entity_poly.entity_id
_entity_poly.type
_entity_poly.pdbx_seq_one_letter_code
_entity_poly.pdbx_strand_id
1 'polypeptide(L)'
;MAAIVRSPLNHIIYMDESIQSPKDLEGKTVGYPGIPVNEPLLKTMVESSGGHVEEVELIDVGFELGASIIAGRVDAVIGAYINHEVPVLEHKGYHIRYFNPVDYGVPSFYELVMVTNDQTWAEQEDVIRAFWRGAVKGFEYMKARPEESLDILFAHQDQANFPLIREVEEKSLEILLSKMETGAEPFGSQTEQAWQETITWLLESGLVDESPVLEDIFVNLVE
;
A
#
# COMPACT_ATOMS: atom_id res chain seq x y z
N MET A 1 -12.74 -12.25 4.57
CA MET A 1 -11.78 -11.15 4.30
C MET A 1 -12.07 -10.57 2.92
N ALA A 2 -11.51 -9.43 2.55
CA ALA A 2 -11.79 -8.80 1.25
C ALA A 2 -10.62 -7.95 0.76
N ALA A 3 -10.29 -8.02 -0.54
CA ALA A 3 -9.29 -7.14 -1.15
C ALA A 3 -9.90 -5.76 -1.44
N ILE A 4 -9.41 -4.74 -0.76
CA ILE A 4 -9.88 -3.36 -0.91
C ILE A 4 -9.08 -2.67 -2.00
N VAL A 5 -7.77 -2.56 -1.83
CA VAL A 5 -6.86 -2.01 -2.83
C VAL A 5 -6.05 -3.16 -3.43
N ARG A 6 -6.27 -3.40 -4.71
CA ARG A 6 -5.93 -4.69 -5.35
C ARG A 6 -4.56 -4.71 -6.02
N SER A 7 -3.81 -3.61 -5.95
CA SER A 7 -2.44 -3.52 -6.45
C SER A 7 -1.64 -2.52 -5.60
N PRO A 8 -0.30 -2.59 -5.59
CA PRO A 8 0.53 -1.78 -4.71
C PRO A 8 0.28 -0.27 -4.85
N LEU A 9 0.14 0.41 -3.71
CA LEU A 9 0.28 1.86 -3.57
C LEU A 9 1.66 2.22 -3.03
N ASN A 10 2.26 1.32 -2.24
CA ASN A 10 3.59 1.47 -1.67
C ASN A 10 4.65 1.59 -2.76
N HIS A 11 5.42 2.67 -2.74
CA HIS A 11 6.53 2.92 -3.66
C HIS A 11 7.76 3.38 -2.88
N ILE A 12 8.93 3.20 -3.48
CA ILE A 12 10.10 3.97 -3.08
C ILE A 12 9.93 5.37 -3.68
N ILE A 13 9.90 6.40 -2.85
CA ILE A 13 9.87 7.80 -3.29
C ILE A 13 11.21 8.48 -2.97
N TYR A 14 11.65 9.37 -3.85
CA TYR A 14 12.93 10.07 -3.75
C TYR A 14 12.87 11.43 -4.45
N MET A 15 13.84 12.32 -4.16
CA MET A 15 13.94 13.64 -4.80
C MET A 15 15.21 13.83 -5.65
N ASP A 16 16.28 13.12 -5.34
CA ASP A 16 17.57 13.24 -6.03
C ASP A 16 17.47 12.71 -7.46
N GLU A 17 17.81 13.56 -8.44
CA GLU A 17 17.80 13.20 -9.86
C GLU A 17 18.94 12.24 -10.25
N SER A 18 19.94 12.03 -9.39
CA SER A 18 20.99 11.05 -9.64
C SER A 18 20.51 9.61 -9.45
N ILE A 19 19.42 9.39 -8.71
CA ILE A 19 18.79 8.08 -8.49
C ILE A 19 17.94 7.74 -9.73
N GLN A 20 18.40 6.78 -10.54
CA GLN A 20 17.75 6.38 -11.80
C GLN A 20 17.17 4.97 -11.73
N SER A 21 17.60 4.17 -10.76
CA SER A 21 17.08 2.83 -10.45
C SER A 21 17.22 2.53 -8.95
N PRO A 22 16.51 1.51 -8.41
CA PRO A 22 16.67 1.10 -7.02
C PRO A 22 18.12 0.73 -6.63
N LYS A 23 18.95 0.30 -7.58
CA LYS A 23 20.38 0.05 -7.37
C LYS A 23 21.11 1.29 -6.89
N ASP A 24 20.72 2.48 -7.33
CA ASP A 24 21.37 3.74 -6.95
C ASP A 24 21.11 4.12 -5.47
N LEU A 25 20.36 3.29 -4.74
CA LEU A 25 20.22 3.37 -3.28
C LEU A 25 21.39 2.74 -2.53
N GLU A 26 22.31 2.03 -3.21
CA GLU A 26 23.57 1.57 -2.61
C GLU A 26 24.33 2.74 -1.99
N GLY A 27 24.70 2.61 -0.71
CA GLY A 27 25.36 3.65 0.07
C GLY A 27 24.45 4.83 0.46
N LYS A 28 23.13 4.72 0.25
CA LYS A 28 22.13 5.72 0.65
C LYS A 28 21.38 5.27 1.89
N THR A 29 20.75 6.25 2.55
CA THR A 29 19.85 6.01 3.68
C THR A 29 18.39 6.04 3.20
N VAL A 30 17.64 4.97 3.46
CA VAL A 30 16.21 4.84 3.13
C VAL A 30 15.39 4.85 4.41
N GLY A 31 14.41 5.74 4.51
CA GLY A 31 13.44 5.75 5.60
C GLY A 31 12.29 4.76 5.37
N TYR A 32 11.72 4.17 6.42
CA TYR A 32 10.50 3.37 6.35
C TYR A 32 9.65 3.49 7.62
N PRO A 33 8.37 3.05 7.62
CA PRO A 33 7.46 3.26 8.74
C PRO A 33 7.57 2.23 9.88
N GLY A 34 8.63 1.41 9.90
CA GLY A 34 8.75 0.32 10.88
C GLY A 34 7.89 -0.92 10.59
N ILE A 35 7.14 -0.92 9.47
CA ILE A 35 6.28 -2.07 9.09
C ILE A 35 7.14 -3.11 8.34
N PRO A 36 7.23 -4.37 8.81
CA PRO A 36 8.18 -5.37 8.29
C PRO A 36 8.11 -5.64 6.79
N VAL A 37 6.93 -5.50 6.17
CA VAL A 37 6.76 -5.76 4.72
C VAL A 37 7.63 -4.85 3.84
N ASN A 38 8.11 -3.72 4.34
CA ASN A 38 8.96 -2.81 3.58
C ASN A 38 10.40 -3.33 3.41
N GLU A 39 10.88 -4.19 4.30
CA GLU A 39 12.23 -4.77 4.20
C GLU A 39 12.36 -5.67 2.95
N PRO A 40 11.48 -6.67 2.72
CA PRO A 40 11.54 -7.47 1.50
C PRO A 40 11.17 -6.66 0.26
N LEU A 41 10.30 -5.63 0.35
CA LEU A 41 10.05 -4.73 -0.78
C LEU A 41 11.33 -4.04 -1.23
N LEU A 42 12.05 -3.38 -0.31
CA LEU A 42 13.30 -2.70 -0.62
C LEU A 42 14.33 -3.67 -1.17
N LYS A 43 14.52 -4.81 -0.50
CA LYS A 43 15.45 -5.86 -0.92
C LYS A 43 15.17 -6.33 -2.34
N THR A 44 13.94 -6.77 -2.63
CA THR A 44 13.55 -7.28 -3.94
C THR A 44 13.78 -6.22 -5.02
N MET A 45 13.45 -4.96 -4.76
CA MET A 45 13.62 -3.88 -5.73
C MET A 45 15.11 -3.61 -6.04
N VAL A 46 15.94 -3.51 -5.00
CA VAL A 46 17.40 -3.27 -5.13
C VAL A 46 18.08 -4.44 -5.83
N GLU A 47 17.85 -5.67 -5.38
CA GLU A 47 18.48 -6.88 -5.95
C GLU A 47 18.04 -7.12 -7.40
N SER A 48 16.75 -6.90 -7.73
CA SER A 48 16.24 -7.05 -9.11
C SER A 48 16.85 -6.04 -10.07
N SER A 49 17.32 -4.90 -9.57
CA SER A 49 18.08 -3.91 -10.35
C SER A 49 19.60 -4.18 -10.40
N GLY A 50 20.04 -5.31 -9.86
CA GLY A 50 21.46 -5.72 -9.84
C GLY A 50 22.30 -4.98 -8.80
N GLY A 51 21.65 -4.53 -7.72
CA GLY A 51 22.30 -3.92 -6.57
C GLY A 51 22.33 -4.82 -5.33
N HIS A 52 22.92 -4.28 -4.27
CA HIS A 52 23.24 -4.92 -3.00
C HIS A 52 22.47 -4.25 -1.86
N VAL A 53 21.39 -4.87 -1.37
CA VAL A 53 20.54 -4.27 -0.31
C VAL A 53 21.33 -4.05 0.99
N GLU A 54 22.34 -4.86 1.24
CA GLU A 54 23.24 -4.74 2.40
C GLU A 54 24.06 -3.45 2.42
N GLU A 55 24.18 -2.77 1.28
CA GLU A 55 24.81 -1.45 1.18
C GLU A 55 23.81 -0.29 1.39
N VAL A 56 22.53 -0.59 1.56
CA VAL A 56 21.48 0.39 1.83
C VAL A 56 21.23 0.49 3.33
N GLU A 57 21.29 1.69 3.90
CA GLU A 57 20.98 1.92 5.30
C GLU A 57 19.47 2.15 5.48
N LEU A 58 18.74 1.15 5.99
CA LEU A 58 17.31 1.28 6.29
C LEU A 58 17.09 1.81 7.71
N ILE A 59 16.35 2.92 7.85
CA ILE A 59 16.05 3.53 9.15
C ILE A 59 14.55 3.69 9.38
N ASP A 60 14.09 3.33 10.58
CA ASP A 60 12.70 3.54 10.98
C ASP A 60 12.47 5.02 11.29
N VAL A 61 11.55 5.64 10.54
CA VAL A 61 11.11 7.03 10.72
C VAL A 61 9.65 7.12 11.19
N GLY A 62 9.01 5.98 11.44
CA GLY A 62 7.59 5.90 11.81
C GLY A 62 6.70 6.63 10.80
N PHE A 63 5.84 7.52 11.31
CA PHE A 63 4.92 8.31 10.48
C PHE A 63 5.57 9.52 9.79
N GLU A 64 6.86 9.77 10.01
CA GLU A 64 7.57 10.95 9.48
C GLU A 64 8.18 10.73 8.09
N LEU A 65 7.56 9.90 7.24
CA LEU A 65 8.08 9.56 5.90
C LEU A 65 8.39 10.82 5.07
N GLY A 66 7.37 11.67 4.85
CA GLY A 66 7.54 12.89 4.08
C GLY A 66 8.47 13.91 4.74
N ALA A 67 8.42 14.06 6.07
CA ALA A 67 9.28 15.00 6.78
C ALA A 67 10.75 14.59 6.75
N SER A 68 11.04 13.28 6.82
CA SER A 68 12.41 12.75 6.81
C SER A 68 13.14 13.04 5.50
N ILE A 69 12.48 12.83 4.37
CA ILE A 69 13.07 13.08 3.05
C ILE A 69 13.16 14.58 2.75
N ILE A 70 12.14 15.38 3.10
CA ILE A 70 12.19 16.84 2.94
C ILE A 70 13.36 17.44 3.72
N ALA A 71 13.59 16.94 4.94
CA ALA A 71 14.66 17.42 5.80
C ALA A 71 16.06 16.94 5.36
N GLY A 72 16.15 16.08 4.33
CA GLY A 72 17.39 15.44 3.89
C GLY A 72 18.00 14.52 4.94
N ARG A 73 17.18 13.97 5.85
CA ARG A 73 17.64 12.97 6.84
C ARG A 73 17.79 11.59 6.22
N VAL A 74 17.07 11.35 5.13
CA VAL A 74 17.13 10.15 4.29
C VAL A 74 17.17 10.59 2.83
N ASP A 75 17.76 9.77 1.97
CA ASP A 75 17.85 10.01 0.53
C ASP A 75 16.58 9.56 -0.21
N ALA A 76 15.90 8.53 0.33
CA ALA A 76 14.64 8.01 -0.17
C ALA A 76 13.77 7.46 0.97
N VAL A 77 12.52 7.14 0.68
CA VAL A 77 11.58 6.51 1.63
C VAL A 77 10.82 5.40 0.92
N ILE A 78 10.63 4.28 1.61
CA ILE A 78 9.73 3.19 1.21
C ILE A 78 8.58 3.09 2.23
N GLY A 79 7.39 2.67 1.80
CA GLY A 79 6.18 2.73 2.62
C GLY A 79 5.30 3.95 2.35
N ALA A 80 5.73 4.85 1.45
CA ALA A 80 4.94 5.98 1.01
C ALA A 80 4.00 5.58 -0.13
N TYR A 81 2.78 6.10 -0.11
CA TYR A 81 1.77 5.80 -1.11
C TYR A 81 1.71 6.84 -2.22
N ILE A 82 1.60 6.36 -3.46
CA ILE A 82 1.46 7.23 -4.64
C ILE A 82 0.13 7.99 -4.68
N ASN A 83 -0.89 7.53 -3.96
CA ASN A 83 -2.17 8.23 -3.86
C ASN A 83 -2.22 9.24 -2.71
N HIS A 84 -1.24 9.27 -1.79
CA HIS A 84 -1.29 10.15 -0.62
C HIS A 84 0.01 10.94 -0.41
N GLU A 85 1.10 10.30 0.04
CA GLU A 85 2.35 10.99 0.33
C GLU A 85 2.90 11.75 -0.88
N VAL A 86 2.86 11.15 -2.08
CA VAL A 86 3.34 11.79 -3.31
C VAL A 86 2.57 13.09 -3.60
N PRO A 87 1.23 13.09 -3.80
CA PRO A 87 0.50 14.32 -4.07
C PRO A 87 0.53 15.32 -2.90
N VAL A 88 0.64 14.89 -1.64
CA VAL A 88 0.88 15.80 -0.49
C VAL A 88 2.20 16.55 -0.65
N LEU A 89 3.27 15.85 -0.99
CA LEU A 89 4.61 16.44 -1.16
C LEU A 89 4.67 17.35 -2.39
N GLU A 90 4.05 16.95 -3.50
CA GLU A 90 3.92 17.78 -4.69
C GLU A 90 3.11 19.06 -4.42
N HIS A 91 2.01 18.97 -3.66
CA HIS A 91 1.23 20.14 -3.25
C HIS A 91 2.06 21.12 -2.40
N LYS A 92 3.03 20.62 -1.63
CA LYS A 92 3.99 21.44 -0.88
C LYS A 92 5.14 22.01 -1.75
N GLY A 93 5.14 21.73 -3.05
CA GLY A 93 6.11 22.25 -4.00
C GLY A 93 7.38 21.41 -4.17
N TYR A 94 7.42 20.19 -3.64
CA TYR A 94 8.53 19.26 -3.82
C TYR A 94 8.36 18.46 -5.11
N HIS A 95 9.45 18.26 -5.85
CA HIS A 95 9.44 17.38 -7.02
C HIS A 95 9.76 15.96 -6.56
N ILE A 96 8.77 15.09 -6.59
CA ILE A 96 8.90 13.69 -6.16
C ILE A 96 9.03 12.77 -7.36
N ARG A 97 9.95 11.83 -7.27
CA ARG A 97 10.13 10.70 -8.17
C ARG A 97 9.85 9.42 -7.39
N TYR A 98 9.49 8.35 -8.09
CA TYR A 98 9.21 7.08 -7.41
C TYR A 98 9.47 5.88 -8.30
N PHE A 99 9.82 4.75 -7.66
CA PHE A 99 9.92 3.44 -8.27
C PHE A 99 8.72 2.59 -7.88
N ASN A 100 8.06 2.01 -8.88
CA ASN A 100 6.98 1.06 -8.68
C ASN A 100 7.57 -0.31 -8.35
N PRO A 101 7.23 -0.92 -7.20
CA PRO A 101 7.79 -2.22 -6.79
C PRO A 101 7.55 -3.32 -7.83
N VAL A 102 6.42 -3.27 -8.55
CA VAL A 102 6.07 -4.28 -9.57
C VAL A 102 7.04 -4.27 -10.77
N ASP A 103 7.65 -3.12 -11.06
CA ASP A 103 8.65 -3.01 -12.15
C ASP A 103 10.01 -3.62 -11.75
N TYR A 104 10.18 -3.99 -10.46
CA TYR A 104 11.43 -4.50 -9.90
C TYR A 104 11.23 -5.80 -9.10
N GLY A 105 10.40 -6.71 -9.63
CA GLY A 105 10.32 -8.10 -9.17
C GLY A 105 9.39 -8.38 -8.00
N VAL A 106 8.76 -7.36 -7.41
CA VAL A 106 7.72 -7.56 -6.40
C VAL A 106 6.41 -7.97 -7.10
N PRO A 107 5.68 -9.01 -6.63
CA PRO A 107 4.38 -9.34 -7.20
C PRO A 107 3.36 -8.21 -7.01
N SER A 108 2.32 -8.16 -7.84
CA SER A 108 1.21 -7.22 -7.66
C SER A 108 0.29 -7.67 -6.52
N PHE A 109 0.75 -7.56 -5.28
CA PHE A 109 0.00 -7.93 -4.07
C PHE A 109 -1.18 -6.99 -3.80
N TYR A 110 -2.12 -7.44 -2.97
CA TYR A 110 -3.19 -6.59 -2.45
C TYR A 110 -2.63 -5.64 -1.39
N GLU A 111 -2.56 -4.35 -1.71
CA GLU A 111 -2.03 -3.33 -0.80
C GLU A 111 -2.83 -3.22 0.49
N LEU A 112 -4.17 -3.27 0.39
CA LEU A 112 -5.05 -3.20 1.55
C LEU A 112 -6.12 -4.28 1.48
N VAL A 113 -6.21 -5.06 2.56
CA VAL A 113 -7.21 -6.11 2.76
C VAL A 113 -7.97 -5.89 4.06
N MET A 114 -9.24 -6.28 4.07
CA MET A 114 -10.06 -6.34 5.28
C MET A 114 -9.81 -7.67 6.00
N VAL A 115 -9.35 -7.59 7.25
CA VAL A 115 -9.03 -8.76 8.09
C VAL A 115 -9.98 -8.92 9.27
N THR A 116 -10.13 -10.16 9.74
CA THR A 116 -10.80 -10.54 11.00
C THR A 116 -10.05 -11.73 11.59
N ASN A 117 -10.17 -11.99 12.89
CA ASN A 117 -9.62 -13.21 13.48
C ASN A 117 -10.59 -14.41 13.37
N ASP A 118 -10.05 -15.61 13.51
CA ASP A 118 -10.78 -16.89 13.39
C ASP A 118 -11.94 -17.02 14.39
N GLN A 119 -11.73 -16.55 15.63
CA GLN A 119 -12.77 -16.60 16.66
C GLN A 119 -13.99 -15.77 16.25
N THR A 120 -13.76 -14.54 15.79
CA THR A 120 -14.84 -13.63 15.36
C THR A 120 -15.51 -14.17 14.10
N TRP A 121 -14.76 -14.78 13.18
CA TRP A 121 -15.31 -15.46 12.02
C TRP A 121 -16.24 -16.60 12.41
N ALA A 122 -15.77 -17.50 13.29
CA ALA A 122 -16.55 -18.66 13.73
C ALA A 122 -17.79 -18.28 14.55
N GLU A 123 -17.69 -17.23 15.38
CA GLU A 123 -18.78 -16.82 16.29
C GLU A 123 -19.77 -15.83 15.66
N GLN A 124 -19.36 -15.03 14.66
CA GLN A 124 -20.12 -13.88 14.15
C GLN A 124 -20.08 -13.74 12.62
N GLU A 125 -20.01 -14.86 11.90
CA GLU A 125 -19.94 -14.88 10.43
C GLU A 125 -21.06 -14.05 9.78
N ASP A 126 -22.29 -14.17 10.28
CA ASP A 126 -23.47 -13.46 9.80
C ASP A 126 -23.35 -11.94 9.97
N VAL A 127 -22.76 -11.49 11.08
CA VAL A 127 -22.44 -10.08 11.33
C VAL A 127 -21.36 -9.59 10.37
N ILE A 128 -20.30 -10.36 10.14
CA ILE A 128 -19.22 -10.00 9.21
C ILE A 128 -19.77 -9.89 7.78
N ARG A 129 -20.61 -10.83 7.34
CA ARG A 129 -21.28 -10.76 6.03
C ARG A 129 -22.21 -9.55 5.95
N ALA A 130 -22.93 -9.21 7.02
CA ALA A 130 -23.77 -8.01 7.08
C ALA A 130 -22.96 -6.72 7.00
N PHE A 131 -21.84 -6.65 7.71
CA PHE A 131 -20.88 -5.56 7.63
C PHE A 131 -20.36 -5.40 6.20
N TRP A 132 -19.93 -6.50 5.57
CA TRP A 132 -19.41 -6.47 4.20
C TRP A 132 -20.45 -5.99 3.19
N ARG A 133 -21.71 -6.43 3.29
CA ARG A 133 -22.80 -5.89 2.46
C ARG A 133 -22.98 -4.38 2.65
N GLY A 134 -22.76 -3.85 3.85
CA GLY A 134 -22.74 -2.42 4.13
C GLY A 134 -21.56 -1.71 3.46
N ALA A 135 -20.35 -2.26 3.59
CA ALA A 135 -19.14 -1.73 2.99
C ALA A 135 -19.23 -1.69 1.45
N VAL A 136 -19.76 -2.73 0.81
CA VAL A 136 -19.98 -2.77 -0.65
C VAL A 136 -20.94 -1.64 -1.08
N LYS A 137 -22.02 -1.39 -0.33
CA LYS A 137 -22.91 -0.26 -0.63
C LYS A 137 -22.21 1.10 -0.48
N GLY A 138 -21.32 1.23 0.51
CA GLY A 138 -20.48 2.41 0.68
C GLY A 138 -19.53 2.62 -0.49
N PHE A 139 -18.87 1.56 -0.97
CA PHE A 139 -18.01 1.60 -2.15
C PHE A 139 -18.78 2.00 -3.41
N GLU A 140 -19.94 1.38 -3.68
CA GLU A 140 -20.76 1.74 -4.83
C GLU A 140 -21.30 3.18 -4.75
N TYR A 141 -21.64 3.66 -3.53
CA TYR A 141 -21.98 5.06 -3.30
C TYR A 141 -20.80 5.99 -3.63
N MET A 142 -19.60 5.65 -3.14
CA MET A 142 -18.37 6.39 -3.39
C MET A 142 -18.07 6.50 -4.88
N LYS A 143 -18.17 5.40 -5.62
CA LYS A 143 -17.98 5.37 -7.07
C LYS A 143 -19.00 6.25 -7.81
N ALA A 144 -20.27 6.19 -7.40
CA ALA A 144 -21.33 6.96 -8.03
C ALA A 144 -21.31 8.46 -7.66
N ARG A 145 -20.72 8.82 -6.52
CA ARG A 145 -20.73 10.16 -5.93
C ARG A 145 -19.38 10.50 -5.27
N PRO A 146 -18.30 10.63 -6.05
CA PRO A 146 -16.95 10.83 -5.51
C PRO A 146 -16.84 12.12 -4.69
N GLU A 147 -17.37 13.25 -5.19
CA GLU A 147 -17.33 14.53 -4.48
C GLU A 147 -18.07 14.50 -3.13
N GLU A 148 -19.31 13.99 -3.10
CA GLU A 148 -20.08 13.86 -1.84
C GLU A 148 -19.38 12.91 -0.85
N SER A 149 -18.69 11.89 -1.35
CA SER A 149 -17.99 10.92 -0.52
C SER A 149 -16.71 11.51 0.08
N LEU A 150 -16.02 12.36 -0.67
CA LEU A 150 -14.94 13.18 -0.12
C LEU A 150 -15.48 14.16 0.93
N ASP A 151 -16.63 14.79 0.72
CA ASP A 151 -17.22 15.66 1.76
C ASP A 151 -17.47 14.90 3.07
N ILE A 152 -17.96 13.66 2.98
CA ILE A 152 -18.12 12.77 4.15
C ILE A 152 -16.76 12.48 4.78
N LEU A 153 -15.75 12.10 4.00
CA LEU A 153 -14.39 11.86 4.52
C LEU A 153 -13.85 13.09 5.27
N PHE A 154 -13.96 14.28 4.68
CA PHE A 154 -13.47 15.53 5.26
C PHE A 154 -14.22 15.90 6.56
N ALA A 155 -15.50 15.60 6.66
CA ALA A 155 -16.28 15.79 7.88
C ALA A 155 -15.87 14.84 9.03
N HIS A 156 -15.23 13.72 8.69
CA HIS A 156 -14.84 12.65 9.63
C HIS A 156 -13.32 12.47 9.79
N GLN A 157 -12.50 13.33 9.19
CA GLN A 157 -11.04 13.25 9.29
C GLN A 157 -10.53 13.54 10.71
N ASP A 158 -9.36 13.01 11.04
CA ASP A 158 -8.61 13.46 12.23
C ASP A 158 -7.87 14.76 11.90
N GLN A 159 -8.59 15.88 11.95
CA GLN A 159 -8.03 17.19 11.60
C GLN A 159 -6.84 17.59 12.48
N ALA A 160 -6.76 17.09 13.72
CA ALA A 160 -5.73 17.47 14.67
C ALA A 160 -4.38 16.83 14.36
N ASN A 161 -4.40 15.55 13.95
CA ASN A 161 -3.17 14.78 13.76
C ASN A 161 -2.86 14.48 12.29
N PHE A 162 -3.88 14.46 11.42
CA PHE A 162 -3.75 14.10 10.01
C PHE A 162 -4.67 14.94 9.11
N PRO A 163 -4.42 16.27 9.02
CA PRO A 163 -5.24 17.15 8.21
C PRO A 163 -5.11 16.82 6.73
N LEU A 164 -6.25 16.59 6.09
CA LEU A 164 -6.34 16.27 4.66
C LEU A 164 -6.37 17.55 3.82
N ILE A 165 -5.93 17.44 2.56
CA ILE A 165 -5.92 18.54 1.59
C ILE A 165 -6.87 18.17 0.45
N ARG A 166 -7.89 19.00 0.17
CA ARG A 166 -8.97 18.66 -0.77
C ARG A 166 -8.45 18.23 -2.14
N GLU A 167 -7.59 19.04 -2.74
CA GLU A 167 -7.00 18.76 -4.06
C GLU A 167 -6.15 17.48 -4.07
N VAL A 168 -5.55 17.11 -2.94
CA VAL A 168 -4.77 15.87 -2.80
C VAL A 168 -5.70 14.67 -2.71
N GLU A 169 -6.75 14.75 -1.90
CA GLU A 169 -7.70 13.65 -1.73
C GLU A 169 -8.55 13.40 -2.99
N GLU A 170 -8.80 14.43 -3.81
CA GLU A 170 -9.42 14.26 -5.13
C GLU A 170 -8.54 13.39 -6.05
N LYS A 171 -7.24 13.70 -6.15
CA LYS A 171 -6.27 12.87 -6.88
C LYS A 171 -6.12 11.48 -6.26
N SER A 172 -6.14 11.41 -4.93
CA SER A 172 -6.06 10.17 -4.18
C SER A 172 -7.20 9.23 -4.55
N LEU A 173 -8.43 9.74 -4.54
CA LEU A 173 -9.63 8.97 -4.87
C LEU A 173 -9.62 8.48 -6.31
N GLU A 174 -9.14 9.27 -7.27
CA GLU A 174 -8.96 8.84 -8.66
C GLU A 174 -8.02 7.62 -8.77
N ILE A 175 -6.86 7.68 -8.10
CA ILE A 175 -5.90 6.57 -8.07
C ILE A 175 -6.51 5.35 -7.37
N LEU A 176 -7.17 5.55 -6.22
CA LEU A 176 -7.81 4.48 -5.46
C LEU A 176 -8.89 3.77 -6.27
N LEU A 177 -9.80 4.49 -6.92
CA LEU A 177 -10.86 3.89 -7.73
C LEU A 177 -10.29 2.97 -8.81
N SER A 178 -9.21 3.36 -9.47
CA SER A 178 -8.53 2.54 -10.48
C SER A 178 -7.88 1.26 -9.92
N LYS A 179 -7.57 1.23 -8.63
CA LYS A 179 -6.93 0.10 -7.93
C LYS A 179 -7.89 -0.75 -7.10
N MET A 180 -9.05 -0.19 -6.74
CA MET A 180 -10.12 -0.91 -6.03
C MET A 180 -11.04 -1.64 -7.02
N GLU A 181 -11.27 -1.07 -8.20
CA GLU A 181 -12.09 -1.67 -9.25
C GLU A 181 -11.20 -2.32 -10.32
N THR A 182 -11.30 -3.63 -10.45
CA THR A 182 -10.83 -4.34 -11.64
C THR A 182 -12.09 -4.76 -12.38
N GLY A 183 -12.42 -4.16 -13.53
CA GLY A 183 -13.70 -4.41 -14.24
C GLY A 183 -14.01 -5.88 -14.62
N ALA A 184 -13.11 -6.80 -14.27
CA ALA A 184 -13.25 -8.25 -14.39
C ALA A 184 -13.86 -8.94 -13.15
N GLU A 185 -13.76 -8.35 -11.95
CA GLU A 185 -14.15 -9.01 -10.71
C GLU A 185 -14.89 -8.08 -9.73
N PRO A 186 -15.82 -8.60 -8.90
CA PRO A 186 -16.51 -7.78 -7.91
C PRO A 186 -15.58 -7.17 -6.86
N PHE A 187 -15.93 -5.99 -6.33
CA PHE A 187 -15.20 -5.35 -5.23
C PHE A 187 -15.08 -6.28 -4.01
N GLY A 188 -13.87 -6.41 -3.48
CA GLY A 188 -13.56 -7.31 -2.37
C GLY A 188 -13.21 -8.75 -2.74
N SER A 189 -13.35 -9.15 -4.01
CA SER A 189 -12.97 -10.50 -4.43
C SER A 189 -11.47 -10.73 -4.27
N GLN A 190 -11.12 -11.97 -3.96
CA GLN A 190 -9.75 -12.42 -3.80
C GLN A 190 -9.53 -13.67 -4.64
N THR A 191 -8.33 -13.81 -5.19
CA THR A 191 -7.94 -14.97 -5.99
C THR A 191 -6.84 -15.76 -5.30
N GLU A 192 -6.93 -17.09 -5.40
CA GLU A 192 -5.88 -18.01 -4.95
C GLU A 192 -4.53 -17.67 -5.59
N GLN A 193 -4.54 -17.30 -6.87
CA GLN A 193 -3.33 -16.94 -7.60
C GLN A 193 -2.60 -15.74 -6.98
N ALA A 194 -3.30 -14.64 -6.69
CA ALA A 194 -2.67 -13.44 -6.12
C ALA A 194 -2.05 -13.72 -4.74
N TRP A 195 -2.76 -14.49 -3.92
CA TRP A 195 -2.25 -14.94 -2.62
C TRP A 195 -1.07 -15.88 -2.76
N GLN A 196 -1.10 -16.83 -3.70
CA GLN A 196 0.00 -17.77 -3.92
C GLN A 196 1.26 -17.08 -4.42
N GLU A 197 1.13 -16.12 -5.35
CA GLU A 197 2.26 -15.30 -5.81
C GLU A 197 2.88 -14.49 -4.66
N THR A 198 2.03 -13.91 -3.81
CA THR A 198 2.47 -13.17 -2.62
C THR A 198 3.16 -14.08 -1.60
N ILE A 199 2.59 -15.25 -1.29
CA ILE A 199 3.20 -16.24 -0.39
C ILE A 199 4.58 -16.66 -0.89
N THR A 200 4.68 -17.02 -2.18
CA THR A 200 5.95 -17.45 -2.78
C THR A 200 7.00 -16.36 -2.63
N TRP A 201 6.68 -15.12 -3.00
CA TRP A 201 7.59 -13.99 -2.85
C TRP A 201 8.02 -13.76 -1.40
N LEU A 202 7.08 -13.81 -0.45
CA LEU A 202 7.40 -13.59 0.96
C LEU A 202 8.30 -14.71 1.52
N LEU A 203 8.10 -15.96 1.12
CA LEU A 203 8.99 -17.09 1.46
C LEU A 203 10.39 -16.91 0.87
N GLU A 204 10.48 -16.58 -0.42
CA GLU A 204 11.77 -16.34 -1.10
C GLU A 204 12.54 -15.16 -0.51
N SER A 205 11.81 -14.13 -0.06
CA SER A 205 12.39 -12.95 0.60
C SER A 205 12.89 -13.25 2.02
N GLY A 206 12.37 -14.31 2.65
CA GLY A 206 12.65 -14.70 4.04
C GLY A 206 11.79 -13.97 5.09
N LEU A 207 10.71 -13.27 4.70
CA LEU A 207 9.80 -12.62 5.65
C LEU A 207 8.92 -13.63 6.41
N VAL A 208 8.58 -14.75 5.76
CA VAL A 208 7.85 -15.87 6.38
C VAL A 208 8.68 -17.12 6.27
N ASP A 209 8.70 -17.92 7.34
CA ASP A 209 9.48 -19.16 7.40
C ASP A 209 8.73 -20.37 6.83
N GLU A 210 7.39 -20.34 6.91
CA GLU A 210 6.52 -21.46 6.54
C GLU A 210 5.41 -21.00 5.60
N SER A 211 5.14 -21.81 4.57
CA SER A 211 4.02 -21.55 3.67
C SER A 211 2.70 -21.77 4.41
N PRO A 212 1.84 -20.76 4.54
CA PRO A 212 0.52 -20.98 5.10
C PRO A 212 -0.33 -21.82 4.14
N VAL A 213 -1.34 -22.50 4.69
CA VAL A 213 -2.35 -23.18 3.88
C VAL A 213 -3.26 -22.12 3.27
N LEU A 214 -3.44 -22.15 1.95
CA LEU A 214 -4.16 -21.12 1.22
C LEU A 214 -5.62 -20.95 1.69
N GLU A 215 -6.27 -22.05 2.02
CA GLU A 215 -7.65 -22.09 2.55
C GLU A 215 -7.79 -21.41 3.93
N ASP A 216 -6.70 -21.32 4.69
CA ASP A 216 -6.70 -20.72 6.03
C ASP A 216 -6.45 -19.20 5.97
N ILE A 217 -5.89 -18.68 4.88
CA ILE A 217 -5.51 -17.26 4.79
C ILE A 217 -6.54 -16.36 4.12
N PHE A 218 -7.57 -16.91 3.47
CA PHE A 218 -8.70 -16.10 3.03
C PHE A 218 -9.99 -16.88 2.77
N VAL A 219 -11.09 -16.14 2.90
CA VAL A 219 -12.43 -16.53 2.45
C VAL A 219 -13.00 -15.41 1.58
N ASN A 220 -13.71 -15.77 0.52
CA ASN A 220 -14.43 -14.82 -0.31
C ASN A 220 -15.79 -14.47 0.32
N LEU A 221 -16.02 -13.18 0.54
CA LEU A 221 -17.29 -12.64 1.05
C LEU A 221 -18.24 -12.18 -0.06
N VAL A 222 -17.78 -12.26 -1.31
CA VAL A 222 -18.55 -11.94 -2.51
C VAL A 222 -19.35 -13.19 -2.89
N GLU A 223 -20.67 -13.08 -2.92
CA GLU A 223 -21.62 -14.10 -3.40
C GLU A 223 -22.12 -13.78 -4.82
#